data_AF-A0A7V1GFA4-F1
#
_entry.id   AF-A0A7V1GFA4-F1
#
_cell.length_a   1.000
_cell.length_b   1.000
_cell.length_c   1.000
_cell.angle_alpha   90.00
_cell.angle_beta   90.00
_cell.angle_gamma   90.00
#
_symmetry.space_group_name_H-M   'P 1'
#
loop_
_entity.id
_entity.type
_entity.pdbx_description
1 polymer ?
#
loop_
_entity_poly.entity_id
_entity_poly.type
_entity_poly.pdbx_seq_one_letter_code
_entity_poly.pdbx_strand_id
1 'polypeptide(L)'
;MSILKKLFTAVRGGAREAGEAIVDANGIRIFEQEIADAQNALQRAKKSLTEVMAKEMQTKRKISALDASIAEHEAYAGQALEKGNETLALEIAEKIGDFESEKAEHDQVLAGFSNHIVTLKQQVKDAEKSIKENQRQLTMVKTTESVQQATMAVNSTLNTNSSSMTNARQSLERIKQRQQDRQDQLGAAKVLEADTNGDDLKAKMAEAGIGDSSPKSADILARIKAKQNG
;
A
#
# COMPACT_ATOMS: atom_id res chain seq x y z
N MET A 1 -20.87 6.28 1.70
CA MET A 1 -19.79 6.97 0.97
C MET A 1 -18.73 7.41 1.98
N SER A 2 -17.53 6.82 1.93
CA SER A 2 -16.47 7.00 2.94
C SER A 2 -15.94 8.44 3.00
N ILE A 3 -15.70 8.96 4.21
CA ILE A 3 -15.16 10.29 4.51
C ILE A 3 -13.79 10.51 3.85
N LEU A 4 -13.00 9.43 3.71
CA LEU A 4 -11.75 9.41 2.96
C LEU A 4 -11.91 9.80 1.48
N LYS A 5 -13.03 9.42 0.83
CA LYS A 5 -13.32 9.86 -0.56
C LYS A 5 -13.67 11.35 -0.61
N LYS A 6 -14.27 11.93 0.43
CA LYS A 6 -14.59 13.37 0.46
C LYS A 6 -13.33 14.22 0.62
N LEU A 7 -12.40 13.82 1.50
CA LEU A 7 -11.09 14.47 1.64
C LEU A 7 -10.25 14.35 0.35
N PHE A 8 -10.26 13.20 -0.31
CA PHE A 8 -9.50 12.99 -1.54
C PHE A 8 -10.09 13.75 -2.75
N THR A 9 -11.41 13.94 -2.78
CA THR A 9 -12.07 14.72 -3.84
C THR A 9 -11.81 16.22 -3.68
N ALA A 10 -11.65 16.71 -2.45
CA ALA A 10 -11.26 18.10 -2.18
C ALA A 10 -9.82 18.41 -2.65
N VAL A 11 -8.89 17.46 -2.55
CA VAL A 11 -7.50 17.63 -3.02
C VAL A 11 -7.36 17.54 -4.55
N ARG A 12 -8.21 16.76 -5.22
CA ARG A 12 -8.14 16.58 -6.69
C ARG A 12 -8.96 17.61 -7.49
N GLY A 13 -9.83 18.38 -6.83
CA GLY A 13 -10.79 19.30 -7.46
C GLY A 13 -10.42 20.80 -7.45
N GLY A 14 -9.14 21.16 -7.36
CA GLY A 14 -8.68 22.54 -7.17
C GLY A 14 -8.87 23.55 -8.32
N ALA A 15 -9.84 23.37 -9.23
CA ALA A 15 -9.96 24.21 -10.42
C ALA A 15 -11.41 24.55 -10.82
N ARG A 16 -12.23 25.02 -9.86
CA ARG A 16 -13.34 25.96 -10.12
C ARG A 16 -13.93 26.45 -8.79
N GLU A 17 -13.63 27.71 -8.49
CA GLU A 17 -14.42 28.66 -7.69
C GLU A 17 -14.75 28.30 -6.24
N ALA A 18 -13.99 28.96 -5.34
CA ALA A 18 -14.39 29.50 -4.04
C ALA A 18 -15.67 28.92 -3.38
N GLY A 19 -15.45 28.02 -2.43
CA GLY A 19 -16.45 27.56 -1.47
C GLY A 19 -15.79 26.75 -0.37
N GLU A 20 -15.15 27.46 0.58
CA GLU A 20 -14.69 26.97 1.88
C GLU A 20 -13.66 25.81 1.88
N ALA A 21 -12.38 26.18 1.83
CA ALA A 21 -11.37 25.49 2.64
C ALA A 21 -11.62 25.78 4.13
N ILE A 22 -12.82 25.51 4.62
CA ILE A 22 -13.03 25.21 6.02
C ILE A 22 -12.64 23.73 6.09
N VAL A 23 -11.37 23.49 6.42
CA VAL A 23 -11.03 22.22 7.04
C VAL A 23 -11.88 22.19 8.29
N ASP A 24 -12.99 21.45 8.24
CA ASP A 24 -13.93 21.39 9.35
C ASP A 24 -13.13 20.97 10.58
N ALA A 25 -12.99 21.87 11.57
CA ALA A 25 -12.22 21.58 12.78
C ALA A 25 -12.74 20.30 13.46
N ASN A 26 -14.02 19.99 13.22
CA ASN A 26 -14.64 18.72 13.60
C ASN A 26 -14.03 17.53 12.87
N GLY A 27 -13.73 17.65 11.57
CA GLY A 27 -13.09 16.62 10.75
C GLY A 27 -11.67 16.27 11.21
N ILE A 28 -10.85 17.28 11.56
CA ILE A 28 -9.51 17.03 12.14
C ILE A 28 -9.65 16.31 13.48
N ARG A 29 -10.53 16.80 14.37
CA ARG A 29 -10.74 16.22 15.69
C ARG A 29 -11.26 14.78 15.62
N ILE A 30 -12.18 14.49 14.71
CA ILE A 30 -12.68 13.13 14.47
C ILE A 30 -11.54 12.23 14.00
N PHE A 31 -10.73 12.69 13.05
CA PHE A 31 -9.62 11.90 12.52
C PHE A 31 -8.53 11.63 13.59
N GLU A 32 -8.26 12.60 14.47
CA GLU A 32 -7.41 12.41 15.64
C GLU A 32 -7.93 11.32 16.57
N GLN A 33 -9.24 11.34 16.83
CA GLN A 33 -9.87 10.33 17.67
C GLN A 33 -9.81 8.95 17.00
N GLU A 34 -10.08 8.85 15.70
CA GLU A 34 -9.95 7.59 14.95
C GLU A 34 -8.52 7.04 15.01
N ILE A 35 -7.50 7.90 14.89
CA ILE A 35 -6.09 7.50 15.06
C ILE A 35 -5.82 6.98 16.47
N ALA A 36 -6.31 7.69 17.50
CA ALA A 36 -6.13 7.27 18.89
C ALA A 36 -6.84 5.93 19.19
N ASP A 37 -8.05 5.74 18.67
CA ASP A 37 -8.80 4.49 18.80
C ASP A 37 -8.08 3.33 18.08
N ALA A 38 -7.53 3.59 16.89
CA ALA A 38 -6.72 2.63 16.15
C ALA A 38 -5.43 2.26 16.91
N GLN A 39 -4.76 3.22 17.55
CA GLN A 39 -3.59 2.96 18.40
C GLN A 39 -3.95 2.08 19.61
N ASN A 40 -5.08 2.36 20.27
CA ASN A 40 -5.57 1.54 21.38
C ASN A 40 -5.92 0.12 20.93
N ALA A 41 -6.56 -0.03 19.76
CA ALA A 41 -6.84 -1.33 19.17
C ALA A 41 -5.55 -2.10 18.82
N LEU A 42 -4.56 -1.42 18.24
CA LEU A 42 -3.25 -1.98 17.95
C LEU A 42 -2.56 -2.49 19.22
N GLN A 43 -2.61 -1.72 20.31
CA GLN A 43 -2.00 -2.14 21.58
C GLN A 43 -2.68 -3.40 22.14
N ARG A 44 -4.00 -3.50 22.04
CA ARG A 44 -4.74 -4.72 22.39
C ARG A 44 -4.33 -5.90 21.51
N ALA A 45 -4.24 -5.70 20.20
CA ALA A 45 -3.80 -6.73 19.27
C ALA A 45 -2.38 -7.25 19.58
N LYS A 46 -1.44 -6.37 19.93
CA LYS A 46 -0.08 -6.74 20.38
C LYS A 46 -0.08 -7.56 21.67
N LYS A 47 -0.95 -7.22 22.62
CA LYS A 47 -1.12 -7.99 23.85
C LYS A 47 -1.64 -9.40 23.54
N SER A 48 -2.70 -9.51 22.75
CA SER A 48 -3.24 -10.80 22.32
C SER A 48 -2.22 -11.64 21.54
N LEU A 49 -1.43 -11.02 20.65
CA LEU A 49 -0.34 -11.71 19.96
C LEU A 49 0.68 -12.29 20.95
N THR A 50 1.08 -11.51 21.95
CA THR A 50 1.99 -11.99 23.01
C THR A 50 1.39 -13.16 23.79
N GLU A 51 0.10 -13.11 24.12
CA GLU A 51 -0.61 -14.20 24.81
C GLU A 51 -0.63 -15.49 23.97
N VAL A 52 -0.91 -15.41 22.67
CA VAL A 52 -0.88 -16.57 21.77
C VAL A 52 0.54 -17.12 21.63
N MET A 53 1.56 -16.26 21.51
CA MET A 53 2.96 -16.70 21.49
C MET A 53 3.37 -17.40 22.79
N ALA A 54 2.89 -16.94 23.93
CA ALA A 54 3.13 -17.60 25.21
C ALA A 54 2.48 -19.00 25.25
N LYS A 55 1.25 -19.13 24.74
CA LYS A 55 0.57 -20.43 24.62
C LYS A 55 1.29 -21.38 23.67
N GLU A 56 1.74 -20.90 22.51
CA GLU A 56 2.57 -21.67 21.57
C GLU A 56 3.83 -22.23 22.27
N MET A 57 4.55 -21.38 23.01
CA MET A 57 5.74 -21.81 23.75
C MET A 57 5.41 -22.83 24.83
N GLN A 58 4.28 -22.68 25.51
CA GLN A 58 3.82 -23.62 26.54
C GLN A 58 3.50 -25.00 25.91
N THR A 59 2.83 -25.03 24.76
CA THR A 59 2.55 -26.26 24.01
C THR A 59 3.82 -26.93 23.52
N LYS A 60 4.80 -26.17 22.99
CA LYS A 60 6.11 -26.73 22.59
C LYS A 60 6.83 -27.42 23.76
N ARG A 61 6.78 -26.84 24.96
CA ARG A 61 7.38 -27.46 26.15
C ARG A 61 6.67 -28.76 26.54
N LYS A 62 5.35 -28.83 26.40
CA LYS A 62 4.60 -30.06 26.66
C LYS A 62 4.96 -31.16 25.66
N ILE A 63 5.02 -30.84 24.38
CA ILE A 63 5.46 -31.77 23.33
C ILE A 63 6.86 -32.30 23.66
N SER A 64 7.80 -31.41 23.99
CA SER A 64 9.16 -31.83 24.36
C SER A 64 9.22 -32.71 25.62
N ALA A 65 8.30 -32.52 26.57
CA ALA A 65 8.21 -33.37 27.75
C ALA A 65 7.66 -34.75 27.40
N LEU A 66 6.63 -34.81 26.54
CA LEU A 66 6.09 -36.07 26.01
C LEU A 66 7.15 -36.83 25.20
N ASP A 67 7.92 -36.15 24.35
CA ASP A 67 9.03 -36.76 23.60
C ASP A 67 10.07 -37.40 24.54
N ALA A 68 10.41 -36.71 25.64
CA ALA A 68 11.32 -37.26 26.64
C ALA A 68 10.72 -38.48 27.36
N SER A 69 9.43 -38.43 27.72
CA SER A 69 8.73 -39.56 28.33
C SER A 69 8.63 -40.76 27.38
N ILE A 70 8.35 -40.53 26.10
CA ILE A 70 8.34 -41.58 25.06
C ILE A 70 9.72 -42.25 25.00
N ALA A 71 10.80 -41.48 24.82
CA ALA A 71 12.14 -42.02 24.72
C ALA A 71 12.58 -42.81 25.98
N GLU A 72 12.19 -42.34 27.17
CA GLU A 72 12.45 -43.05 28.43
C GLU A 72 11.72 -44.40 28.49
N HIS A 73 10.44 -44.42 28.11
CA HIS A 73 9.64 -45.64 28.12
C HIS A 73 10.07 -46.61 27.01
N GLU A 74 10.50 -46.13 25.84
CA GLU A 74 11.10 -46.96 24.80
C GLU A 74 12.35 -47.69 25.32
N ALA A 75 13.19 -47.01 26.10
CA ALA A 75 14.35 -47.63 26.75
C ALA A 75 13.94 -48.70 27.78
N TYR A 76 12.85 -48.48 28.54
CA TYR A 76 12.32 -49.48 29.47
C TYR A 76 11.72 -50.69 28.74
N ALA A 77 10.99 -50.48 27.64
CA ALA A 77 10.48 -51.56 26.81
C ALA A 77 11.63 -52.41 26.24
N GLY A 78 12.70 -51.78 25.75
CA GLY A 78 13.91 -52.46 25.31
C GLY A 78 14.53 -53.34 26.41
N GLN A 79 14.68 -52.81 27.62
CA GLN A 79 15.20 -53.57 28.76
C GLN A 79 14.28 -54.74 29.17
N ALA A 80 12.96 -54.60 29.05
CA ALA A 80 12.02 -55.67 29.33
C ALA A 80 12.14 -56.81 28.29
N LEU A 81 12.29 -56.46 27.01
CA LEU A 81 12.52 -57.41 25.92
C LEU A 81 13.86 -58.16 26.07
N GLU A 82 14.94 -57.46 26.44
CA GLU A 82 16.25 -58.08 26.70
C GLU A 82 16.19 -59.12 27.83
N LYS A 83 15.30 -58.92 28.80
CA LYS A 83 15.04 -59.86 29.90
C LYS A 83 14.01 -60.94 29.56
N GLY A 84 13.52 -60.99 28.32
CA GLY A 84 12.51 -61.94 27.85
C GLY A 84 11.12 -61.72 28.45
N ASN A 85 10.85 -60.56 29.03
CA ASN A 85 9.54 -60.23 29.61
C ASN A 85 8.69 -59.47 28.58
N GLU A 86 8.18 -60.20 27.60
CA GLU A 86 7.36 -59.65 26.51
C GLU A 86 6.05 -59.02 27.02
N THR A 87 5.43 -59.58 28.06
CA THR A 87 4.21 -59.02 28.65
C THR A 87 4.45 -57.60 29.18
N LEU A 88 5.52 -57.38 29.94
CA LEU A 88 5.87 -56.05 30.43
C LEU A 88 6.23 -55.08 29.29
N ALA A 89 6.91 -55.58 28.26
CA ALA A 89 7.23 -54.76 27.09
C ALA A 89 5.97 -54.30 26.35
N LEU A 90 4.94 -55.16 26.24
CA LEU A 90 3.65 -54.80 25.65
C LEU A 90 2.91 -53.75 26.48
N GLU A 91 2.88 -53.87 27.81
CA GLU A 91 2.27 -52.85 28.69
C GLU A 91 2.96 -51.48 28.55
N ILE A 92 4.29 -51.46 28.45
CA ILE A 92 5.05 -50.22 28.23
C ILE A 92 4.75 -49.64 26.84
N ALA A 93 4.62 -50.50 25.82
CA ALA A 93 4.27 -50.07 24.46
C ALA A 93 2.87 -49.44 24.40
N GLU A 94 1.88 -49.98 25.11
CA GLU A 94 0.57 -49.34 25.25
C GLU A 94 0.68 -47.95 25.88
N LYS A 95 1.50 -47.80 26.93
CA LYS A 95 1.75 -46.50 27.57
C LYS A 95 2.42 -45.49 26.63
N ILE A 96 3.34 -45.93 25.78
CA ILE A 96 3.94 -45.10 24.74
C ILE A 96 2.87 -44.64 23.75
N GLY A 97 1.97 -45.54 23.33
CA GLY A 97 0.85 -45.20 22.45
C GLY A 97 -0.07 -44.11 23.00
N ASP A 98 -0.31 -44.09 24.31
CA ASP A 98 -1.03 -42.98 24.97
C ASP A 98 -0.29 -41.64 24.81
N PHE A 99 1.03 -41.63 25.07
CA PHE A 99 1.85 -40.42 24.97
C PHE A 99 1.96 -39.92 23.54
N GLU A 100 2.09 -40.81 22.56
CA GLU A 100 2.09 -40.46 21.14
C GLU A 100 0.75 -39.84 20.71
N SER A 101 -0.36 -40.38 21.21
CA SER A 101 -1.69 -39.83 20.96
C SER A 101 -1.85 -38.43 21.55
N GLU A 102 -1.45 -38.22 22.81
CA GLU A 102 -1.47 -36.89 23.45
C GLU A 102 -0.55 -35.90 22.73
N LYS A 103 0.63 -36.36 22.30
CA LYS A 103 1.58 -35.55 21.52
C LYS A 103 0.95 -35.11 20.19
N ALA A 104 0.29 -36.02 19.48
CA ALA A 104 -0.37 -35.71 18.21
C ALA A 104 -1.46 -34.63 18.36
N GLU A 105 -2.24 -34.67 19.44
CA GLU A 105 -3.21 -33.61 19.76
C GLU A 105 -2.51 -32.26 20.01
N HIS A 106 -1.41 -32.27 20.77
CA HIS A 106 -0.64 -31.05 21.03
C HIS A 106 0.05 -30.49 19.78
N ASP A 107 0.52 -31.35 18.86
CA ASP A 107 1.09 -30.94 17.57
C ASP A 107 0.04 -30.24 16.69
N GLN A 108 -1.20 -30.74 16.66
CA GLN A 108 -2.30 -30.06 15.95
C GLN A 108 -2.60 -28.68 16.55
N VAL A 109 -2.69 -28.59 17.88
CA VAL A 109 -2.89 -27.31 18.58
C VAL A 109 -1.74 -26.34 18.31
N LEU A 110 -0.51 -26.84 18.30
CA LEU A 110 0.69 -26.06 18.02
C LEU A 110 0.66 -25.46 16.61
N ALA A 111 0.35 -26.27 15.60
CA ALA A 111 0.21 -25.81 14.22
C ALA A 111 -0.86 -24.70 14.10
N GLY A 112 -1.97 -24.86 14.84
CA GLY A 112 -2.99 -23.83 15.00
C GLY A 112 -2.39 -22.51 15.52
N PHE A 113 -1.70 -22.52 16.65
CA PHE A 113 -1.09 -21.32 17.21
C PHE A 113 -0.07 -20.67 16.28
N SER A 114 0.82 -21.45 15.65
CA SER A 114 1.83 -20.91 14.74
C SER A 114 1.20 -20.17 13.56
N ASN A 115 0.12 -20.70 12.98
CA ASN A 115 -0.63 -20.03 11.90
C ASN A 115 -1.27 -18.71 12.35
N HIS A 116 -1.89 -18.70 13.54
CA HIS A 116 -2.47 -17.49 14.12
C HIS A 116 -1.41 -16.43 14.39
N ILE A 117 -0.23 -16.82 14.88
CA ILE A 117 0.88 -15.91 15.17
C ILE A 117 1.40 -15.25 13.91
N VAL A 118 1.60 -16.01 12.82
CA VAL A 118 2.04 -15.44 11.53
C VAL A 118 1.02 -14.40 11.04
N THR A 119 -0.26 -14.75 11.06
CA THR A 119 -1.34 -13.87 10.61
C THR A 119 -1.43 -12.60 11.46
N LEU A 120 -1.43 -12.73 12.79
CA LEU A 120 -1.51 -11.61 13.72
C LEU A 120 -0.28 -10.69 13.63
N LYS A 121 0.93 -11.25 13.46
CA LYS A 121 2.15 -10.45 13.25
C LYS A 121 2.04 -9.57 12.01
N GLN A 122 1.54 -10.14 10.91
CA GLN A 122 1.36 -9.39 9.67
C GLN A 122 0.30 -8.29 9.84
N GLN A 123 -0.85 -8.60 10.43
CA GLN A 123 -1.90 -7.63 10.70
C GLN A 123 -1.44 -6.48 11.62
N VAL A 124 -0.69 -6.79 12.68
CA VAL A 124 -0.10 -5.79 13.58
C VAL A 124 0.83 -4.86 12.82
N LYS A 125 1.71 -5.41 11.97
CA LYS A 125 2.66 -4.62 11.16
C LYS A 125 1.94 -3.71 10.16
N ASP A 126 0.90 -4.22 9.50
CA ASP A 126 0.13 -3.44 8.53
C ASP A 126 -0.66 -2.32 9.22
N ALA A 127 -1.25 -2.60 10.38
CA ALA A 127 -1.92 -1.62 11.21
C ALA A 127 -0.96 -0.53 11.71
N GLU A 128 0.24 -0.89 12.19
CA GLU A 128 1.29 0.06 12.57
C GLU A 128 1.65 1.01 11.42
N LYS A 129 1.87 0.45 10.22
CA LYS A 129 2.20 1.24 9.03
C LYS A 129 1.07 2.20 8.68
N SER A 130 -0.18 1.73 8.69
CA SER A 130 -1.34 2.56 8.38
C SER A 130 -1.55 3.67 9.40
N ILE A 131 -1.40 3.39 10.70
CA ILE A 131 -1.53 4.40 11.76
C ILE A 131 -0.46 5.46 11.61
N LYS A 132 0.80 5.07 11.36
CA LYS A 132 1.91 6.01 11.14
C LYS A 132 1.67 6.90 9.92
N GLU A 133 1.13 6.33 8.85
CA GLU A 133 0.78 7.08 7.65
C GLU A 133 -0.34 8.09 7.92
N ASN A 134 -1.40 7.67 8.61
CA ASN A 134 -2.51 8.55 8.99
C ASN A 134 -2.05 9.69 9.91
N GLN A 135 -1.16 9.41 10.86
CA GLN A 135 -0.53 10.44 11.70
C GLN A 135 0.24 11.47 10.88
N ARG A 136 1.03 11.02 9.90
CA ARG A 136 1.77 11.90 9.00
C ARG A 136 0.83 12.78 8.18
N GLN A 137 -0.26 12.22 7.66
CA GLN A 137 -1.27 12.95 6.91
C GLN A 137 -1.97 13.99 7.80
N LEU A 138 -2.33 13.63 9.03
CA LEU A 138 -2.88 14.56 10.01
C LEU A 138 -1.93 15.73 10.29
N THR A 139 -0.64 15.45 10.50
CA THR A 139 0.37 16.50 10.70
C THR A 139 0.43 17.44 9.49
N MET A 140 0.46 16.90 8.27
CA MET A 140 0.48 17.70 7.06
C MET A 140 -0.74 18.62 6.97
N VAL A 141 -1.94 18.09 7.20
CA VAL A 141 -3.20 18.87 7.18
C VAL A 141 -3.15 20.00 8.21
N LYS A 142 -2.75 19.71 9.45
CA LYS A 142 -2.62 20.73 10.52
C LYS A 142 -1.58 21.80 10.19
N THR A 143 -0.45 21.42 9.58
CA THR A 143 0.58 22.38 9.15
C THR A 143 0.05 23.26 8.02
N THR A 144 -0.64 22.69 7.04
CA THR A 144 -1.25 23.46 5.94
C THR A 144 -2.29 24.44 6.48
N GLU A 145 -3.14 24.02 7.42
CA GLU A 145 -4.11 24.89 8.09
C GLU A 145 -3.42 26.04 8.84
N SER A 146 -2.37 25.74 9.62
CA SER A 146 -1.60 26.75 10.37
C SER A 146 -0.94 27.78 9.45
N VAL A 147 -0.35 27.33 8.33
CA VAL A 147 0.25 28.21 7.32
C VAL A 147 -0.82 29.10 6.66
N GLN A 148 -2.00 28.56 6.34
CA GLN A 148 -3.11 29.34 5.80
C GLN A 148 -3.57 30.41 6.79
N GLN A 149 -3.78 30.05 8.06
CA GLN A 149 -4.16 31.00 9.12
C GLN A 149 -3.11 32.11 9.30
N ALA A 150 -1.82 31.75 9.34
CA ALA A 150 -0.73 32.73 9.41
C ALA A 150 -0.71 33.67 8.19
N THR A 151 -0.92 33.13 6.99
CA THR A 151 -1.00 33.91 5.75
C THR A 151 -2.17 34.89 5.77
N MET A 152 -3.35 34.47 6.28
CA MET A 152 -4.51 35.34 6.45
C MET A 152 -4.27 36.43 7.50
N ALA A 153 -3.59 36.12 8.62
CA ALA A 153 -3.23 37.09 9.64
C ALA A 153 -2.26 38.15 9.11
N VAL A 154 -1.25 37.74 8.33
CA VAL A 154 -0.31 38.66 7.68
C VAL A 154 -1.02 39.54 6.65
N ASN A 155 -1.85 38.97 5.78
CA ASN A 155 -2.60 39.74 4.77
C ASN A 155 -3.61 40.72 5.39
N SER A 156 -4.31 40.33 6.45
CA SER A 156 -5.22 41.24 7.18
C SER A 156 -4.46 42.38 7.88
N THR A 157 -3.24 42.12 8.36
CA THR A 157 -2.36 43.13 8.97
C THR A 157 -1.67 44.02 7.92
N LEU A 158 -1.39 43.52 6.72
CA LEU A 158 -0.84 44.32 5.61
C LEU A 158 -1.89 45.23 4.96
N ASN A 159 -3.15 44.81 4.96
CA ASN A 159 -4.28 45.60 4.46
C ASN A 159 -4.63 46.81 5.33
N THR A 160 -4.14 46.90 6.57
CA THR A 160 -4.34 48.08 7.44
C THR A 160 -3.29 49.18 7.25
N ASN A 161 -2.17 48.96 6.53
CA ASN A 161 -1.06 49.92 6.47
C ASN A 161 -0.48 50.25 5.06
N SER A 162 -1.05 49.78 3.94
CA SER A 162 -0.35 49.86 2.62
C SER A 162 -1.23 50.18 1.39
N SER A 163 -2.21 51.05 1.52
CA SER A 163 -3.26 51.23 0.50
C SER A 163 -2.85 51.83 -0.86
N SER A 164 -1.66 52.42 -1.05
CA SER A 164 -1.29 53.01 -2.36
C SER A 164 -0.17 52.27 -3.12
N MET A 165 0.80 51.66 -2.43
CA MET A 165 1.98 51.06 -3.08
C MET A 165 1.79 49.59 -3.50
N THR A 166 0.94 48.85 -2.79
CA THR A 166 0.65 47.42 -3.04
C THR A 166 -0.17 47.22 -4.33
N ASN A 167 -1.05 48.17 -4.65
CA ASN A 167 -1.85 48.17 -5.88
C ASN A 167 -1.00 48.29 -7.15
N ALA A 168 0.11 49.03 -7.09
CA ALA A 168 1.04 49.16 -8.21
C ALA A 168 1.85 47.87 -8.44
N ARG A 169 2.34 47.23 -7.37
CA ARG A 169 3.09 45.96 -7.47
C ARG A 169 2.20 44.78 -7.89
N GLN A 170 0.99 44.66 -7.36
CA GLN A 170 0.02 43.65 -7.81
C GLN A 170 -0.38 43.84 -9.28
N SER A 171 -0.44 45.08 -9.76
CA SER A 171 -0.72 45.34 -11.17
C SER A 171 0.44 44.91 -12.06
N LEU A 172 1.68 45.10 -11.62
CA LEU A 172 2.88 44.65 -12.34
C LEU A 172 2.98 43.12 -12.38
N GLU A 173 2.69 42.44 -11.27
CA GLU A 173 2.68 40.96 -11.21
C GLU A 173 1.56 40.37 -12.09
N ARG A 174 0.36 40.99 -12.10
CA ARG A 174 -0.73 40.61 -13.02
C ARG A 174 -0.40 40.83 -14.49
N ILE A 175 0.42 41.83 -14.81
CA ILE A 175 0.89 42.07 -16.19
C ILE A 175 1.92 41.00 -16.56
N LYS A 176 2.83 40.66 -15.64
CA LYS A 176 3.86 39.63 -15.86
C LYS A 176 3.24 38.24 -16.02
N GLN A 177 2.29 37.87 -15.16
CA GLN A 177 1.56 36.60 -15.25
C GLN A 177 0.80 36.49 -16.58
N ARG A 178 0.11 37.57 -17.01
CA ARG A 178 -0.56 37.58 -18.32
C ARG A 178 0.39 37.45 -19.52
N GLN A 179 1.61 37.95 -19.41
CA GLN A 179 2.63 37.77 -20.45
C GLN A 179 3.15 36.33 -20.46
N GLN A 180 3.38 35.73 -19.29
CA GLN A 180 3.79 34.32 -19.13
C GLN A 180 2.71 33.38 -19.69
N ASP A 181 1.44 33.55 -19.27
CA ASP A 181 0.33 32.72 -19.71
C ASP A 181 0.13 32.79 -21.24
N ARG A 182 0.36 33.96 -21.85
CA ARG A 182 0.31 34.14 -23.32
C ARG A 182 1.48 33.43 -24.01
N GLN A 183 2.65 33.38 -23.39
CA GLN A 183 3.82 32.67 -23.90
C GLN A 183 3.63 31.15 -23.80
N ASP A 184 3.05 30.68 -22.70
CA ASP A 184 2.72 29.27 -22.47
C ASP A 184 1.58 28.80 -23.37
N GLN A 185 0.58 29.66 -23.63
CA GLN A 185 -0.46 29.40 -24.64
C GLN A 185 0.12 29.29 -26.06
N LEU A 186 1.12 30.10 -26.43
CA LEU A 186 1.82 29.97 -27.72
C LEU A 186 2.63 28.66 -27.79
N GLY A 187 3.23 28.23 -26.67
CA GLY A 187 3.91 26.93 -26.58
C GLY A 187 2.94 25.76 -26.70
N ALA A 188 1.81 25.82 -26.00
CA ALA A 188 0.75 24.81 -26.07
C ALA A 188 0.09 24.76 -27.45
N ALA A 189 -0.11 25.91 -28.11
CA ALA A 189 -0.64 25.96 -29.48
C ALA A 189 0.30 25.26 -30.48
N LYS A 190 1.63 25.40 -30.33
CA LYS A 190 2.61 24.67 -31.15
C LYS A 190 2.61 23.17 -30.89
N VAL A 191 2.39 22.74 -29.64
CA VAL A 191 2.24 21.32 -29.29
C VAL A 191 0.93 20.77 -29.87
N LEU A 192 -0.16 21.53 -29.79
CA LEU A 192 -1.44 21.14 -30.39
C LEU A 192 -1.38 21.09 -31.93
N GLU A 193 -0.62 21.99 -32.57
CA GLU A 193 -0.36 21.99 -34.02
C GLU A 193 0.53 20.80 -34.45
N ALA A 194 1.41 20.32 -33.55
CA ALA A 194 2.15 19.06 -33.76
C ALA A 194 1.25 17.82 -33.57
N ASP A 195 0.34 17.83 -32.60
CA ASP A 195 -0.61 16.73 -32.35
C ASP A 195 -1.75 16.66 -33.38
N THR A 196 -2.09 17.78 -34.03
CA THR A 196 -3.15 17.83 -35.06
C THR A 196 -2.66 17.51 -36.47
N ASN A 197 -1.34 17.46 -36.69
CA ASN A 197 -0.73 16.99 -37.95
C ASN A 197 -0.46 15.46 -37.93
N GLY A 198 -1.53 14.68 -37.76
CA GLY A 198 -1.82 13.51 -38.61
C GLY A 198 -0.93 12.25 -38.66
N ASP A 199 0.14 12.08 -37.89
CA ASP A 199 1.06 10.92 -38.05
C ASP A 199 0.82 9.70 -37.12
N ASP A 200 -0.09 9.78 -36.14
CA ASP A 200 -0.28 8.71 -35.14
C ASP A 200 -1.11 7.51 -35.65
N LEU A 201 -1.94 7.69 -36.69
CA LEU A 201 -2.76 6.60 -37.23
C LEU A 201 -1.94 5.63 -38.10
N LYS A 202 -0.91 6.13 -38.79
CA LYS A 202 -0.10 5.35 -39.74
C LYS A 202 0.94 4.47 -39.03
N ALA A 203 1.49 4.94 -37.92
CA ALA A 203 2.38 4.16 -37.05
C ALA A 203 1.64 2.99 -36.38
N LYS A 204 0.42 3.23 -35.89
CA LYS A 204 -0.44 2.19 -35.27
C LYS A 204 -0.94 1.16 -36.28
N MET A 205 -1.18 1.54 -37.54
CA MET A 205 -1.55 0.61 -38.62
C MET A 205 -0.38 -0.29 -39.07
N ALA A 206 0.85 0.23 -39.08
CA ALA A 206 2.05 -0.54 -39.43
C ALA A 206 2.40 -1.59 -38.35
N GLU A 207 2.26 -1.24 -37.08
CA GLU A 207 2.53 -2.14 -35.95
C GLU A 207 1.48 -3.25 -35.80
N ALA A 208 0.24 -3.00 -36.23
CA ALA A 208 -0.84 -3.98 -36.27
C ALA A 208 -0.83 -4.88 -37.54
N GLY A 209 0.08 -4.64 -38.48
CA GLY A 209 0.14 -5.39 -39.75
C GLY A 209 -1.07 -5.17 -40.66
N ILE A 210 -1.82 -4.08 -40.47
CA ILE A 210 -3.03 -3.75 -41.24
C ILE A 210 -2.70 -2.58 -42.16
N GLY A 211 -2.41 -2.88 -43.42
CA GLY A 211 -2.09 -1.88 -44.44
C GLY A 211 -1.80 -2.58 -45.75
N ASP A 212 -2.84 -2.67 -46.57
CA ASP A 212 -2.85 -3.52 -47.74
C ASP A 212 -1.83 -3.10 -48.81
N SER A 213 -1.31 -4.15 -49.41
CA SER A 213 -0.53 -4.22 -50.61
C SER A 213 -0.99 -3.27 -51.73
N SER A 214 -0.05 -2.56 -52.35
CA SER A 214 0.05 -2.65 -53.82
C SER A 214 1.25 -1.92 -54.44
N PRO A 215 1.68 -2.40 -55.61
CA PRO A 215 3.05 -2.38 -56.11
C PRO A 215 3.26 -1.20 -57.07
N LYS A 216 4.36 -0.45 -56.91
CA LYS A 216 4.77 0.54 -57.92
C LYS A 216 6.27 0.59 -58.20
N SER A 217 7.08 -0.22 -57.53
CA SER A 217 8.53 -0.27 -57.77
C SER A 217 8.94 -1.45 -58.66
N ALA A 218 8.28 -2.61 -58.53
CA ALA A 218 8.54 -3.78 -59.38
C ALA A 218 8.09 -3.59 -60.84
N ASP A 219 6.93 -2.95 -61.06
CA ASP A 219 6.38 -2.69 -62.41
C ASP A 219 7.14 -1.61 -63.19
N ILE A 220 7.75 -0.65 -62.48
CA ILE A 220 8.60 0.38 -63.10
C ILE A 220 9.94 -0.21 -63.54
N LEU A 221 10.51 -1.14 -62.76
CA LEU A 221 11.76 -1.82 -63.10
C LEU A 221 11.59 -2.77 -64.31
N ALA A 222 10.45 -3.46 -64.41
CA ALA A 222 10.11 -4.30 -65.57
C ALA A 222 9.93 -3.46 -66.85
N ARG A 223 9.29 -2.28 -66.75
CA ARG A 223 9.12 -1.35 -67.88
C ARG A 223 10.44 -0.74 -68.36
N ILE A 224 11.39 -0.47 -67.45
CA ILE A 224 12.71 0.06 -67.81
C ILE A 224 13.56 -1.04 -68.48
N LYS A 225 13.54 -2.28 -67.97
CA LYS A 225 14.26 -3.41 -68.57
C LYS A 225 13.72 -3.79 -69.96
N ALA A 226 12.41 -3.73 -70.17
CA ALA A 226 11.79 -3.99 -71.48
C ALA A 226 12.12 -2.91 -72.53
N LYS A 227 12.52 -1.71 -72.11
CA LYS A 227 12.90 -0.59 -73.00
C LYS A 227 14.40 -0.52 -73.32
N GLN A 228 15.22 -1.40 -72.72
CA GLN A 228 16.67 -1.47 -72.94
C GLN A 228 17.13 -2.74 -73.69
N ASN A 229 16.23 -3.69 -73.93
CA ASN A 229 16.51 -4.92 -74.71
C ASN A 229 15.69 -4.98 -76.02
N GLY A 230 15.37 -3.82 -76.60
CA GLY A 230 14.78 -3.68 -77.94
C GLY A 230 15.57 -2.66 -78.76
#